data_AF-A0A957GKZ5-F1
#
_entry.id   AF-A0A957GKZ5-F1
#
_cell.length_a   1.000
_cell.length_b   1.000
_cell.length_c   1.000
_cell.angle_alpha   90.00
_cell.angle_beta   90.00
_cell.angle_gamma   90.00
#
_symmetry.space_group_name_H-M   'P 1'
#
loop_
_entity.id
_entity.type
_entity.pdbx_description
1 polymer ?
#
loop_
_entity_poly.entity_id
_entity_poly.type
_entity_poly.pdbx_seq_one_letter_code
_entity_poly.pdbx_strand_id
1 'polypeptide(L)'
;SLAHSLPPLLEDIPLIYQADVYPLLQMNRAQLQTEAQQTFPPEQWEKYEYLLAKKKETPLTPDEQAMLDRLRWEADILTLRKGYAAVLLKRRGYQLPSLITP
;
A
#
# COMPACT_ATOMS: atom_id res chain seq x y z
N SER A 1 -19.99 0.24 -22.83
CA SER A 1 -20.05 0.39 -21.36
C SER A 1 -18.75 -0.12 -20.77
N LEU A 2 -17.95 0.73 -20.11
CA LEU A 2 -16.60 0.38 -19.59
C LEU A 2 -16.65 -0.42 -18.27
N ALA A 3 -17.85 -0.72 -17.77
CA ALA A 3 -18.07 -1.41 -16.50
C ALA A 3 -17.70 -2.91 -16.51
N HIS A 4 -17.35 -3.51 -17.66
CA HIS A 4 -16.97 -4.93 -17.73
C HIS A 4 -15.46 -5.18 -17.77
N SER A 5 -14.62 -4.13 -17.77
CA SER A 5 -13.16 -4.28 -17.83
C SER A 5 -12.44 -3.99 -16.51
N LEU A 6 -13.14 -3.48 -15.50
CA LEU A 6 -12.55 -3.19 -14.19
C LEU A 6 -12.76 -4.38 -13.24
N PRO A 7 -11.70 -4.90 -12.61
CA PRO A 7 -11.85 -5.88 -11.54
C PRO A 7 -12.80 -5.38 -10.43
N PRO A 8 -13.76 -6.20 -9.94
CA PRO A 8 -14.68 -5.85 -8.85
C PRO A 8 -13.98 -5.41 -7.56
N LEU A 9 -12.70 -5.78 -7.35
CA LEU A 9 -11.92 -5.25 -6.23
C LEU A 9 -11.65 -3.74 -6.37
N LEU A 10 -11.62 -3.19 -7.58
CA LEU A 10 -11.32 -1.78 -7.82
C LEU A 10 -12.55 -0.87 -7.69
N GLU A 11 -13.74 -1.45 -7.80
CA GLU A 11 -15.01 -0.71 -7.72
C GLU A 11 -15.22 -0.14 -6.31
N ASP A 12 -14.62 -0.76 -5.30
CA ASP A 12 -14.73 -0.38 -3.88
C ASP A 12 -13.49 0.36 -3.33
N ILE A 13 -12.58 0.86 -4.19
CA ILE A 13 -11.46 1.67 -3.70
C ILE A 13 -12.00 3.01 -3.16
N PRO A 14 -11.79 3.32 -1.86
CA PRO A 14 -12.17 4.62 -1.33
C PRO A 14 -11.51 5.75 -2.11
N LEU A 15 -12.26 6.84 -2.39
CA LEU A 15 -11.80 7.94 -3.25
C LEU A 15 -10.40 8.46 -2.90
N ILE A 16 -10.10 8.50 -1.61
CA ILE A 16 -8.81 8.98 -1.07
C ILE A 16 -7.61 8.13 -1.52
N TYR A 17 -7.81 6.87 -1.92
CA TYR A 17 -6.75 5.96 -2.38
C TYR A 17 -6.76 5.72 -3.90
N GLN A 18 -7.76 6.25 -4.62
CA GLN A 18 -7.89 5.97 -6.06
C GLN A 18 -6.69 6.50 -6.86
N ALA A 19 -6.19 7.68 -6.51
CA ALA A 19 -5.02 8.28 -7.17
C ALA A 19 -3.77 7.40 -7.05
N ASP A 20 -3.60 6.70 -5.92
CA ASP A 20 -2.45 5.83 -5.66
C ASP A 20 -2.58 4.44 -6.29
N VAL A 21 -3.81 3.95 -6.50
CA VAL A 21 -4.09 2.59 -6.97
C VAL A 21 -4.37 2.53 -8.47
N TYR A 22 -5.05 3.52 -9.05
CA TYR A 22 -5.41 3.51 -10.48
C TYR A 22 -4.22 3.37 -11.44
N PRO A 23 -3.03 3.95 -11.15
CA PRO A 23 -1.85 3.73 -12.00
C PRO A 23 -1.46 2.26 -12.16
N LEU A 24 -1.75 1.38 -11.18
CA LEU A 24 -1.43 -0.05 -11.26
C LEU A 24 -2.18 -0.74 -12.42
N LEU A 25 -3.33 -0.22 -12.83
CA LEU A 25 -4.10 -0.80 -13.94
C LEU A 25 -3.33 -0.81 -15.25
N GLN A 26 -2.45 0.16 -15.46
CA GLN A 26 -1.65 0.31 -16.67
C GLN A 26 -0.27 -0.37 -16.57
N MET A 27 0.10 -0.86 -15.39
CA MET A 27 1.40 -1.50 -15.18
C MET A 27 1.48 -2.86 -15.87
N ASN A 28 2.67 -3.19 -16.39
CA ASN A 28 2.98 -4.50 -16.93
C ASN A 28 3.28 -5.53 -15.81
N ARG A 29 3.51 -6.80 -16.18
CA ARG A 29 3.80 -7.87 -15.22
C ARG A 29 4.97 -7.54 -14.28
N ALA A 30 6.09 -7.07 -14.82
CA ALA A 30 7.30 -6.81 -14.02
C ALA A 30 7.06 -5.69 -13.01
N GLN A 31 6.41 -4.61 -13.44
CA GLN A 31 6.02 -3.50 -12.57
C GLN A 31 5.08 -3.97 -11.45
N LEU A 32 4.06 -4.75 -11.77
CA LEU A 32 3.14 -5.31 -10.77
C LEU A 32 3.86 -6.27 -9.81
N GLN A 33 4.83 -7.06 -10.29
CA GLN A 33 5.64 -7.92 -9.42
C GLN A 33 6.51 -7.10 -8.46
N THR A 34 7.10 -6.00 -8.93
CA THR A 34 7.84 -5.06 -8.09
C THR A 34 6.93 -4.44 -7.04
N GLU A 35 5.78 -3.90 -7.44
CA GLU A 35 4.79 -3.32 -6.50
C GLU A 35 4.35 -4.33 -5.43
N ALA A 36 4.02 -5.57 -5.82
CA ALA A 36 3.61 -6.61 -4.89
C ALA A 36 4.69 -7.00 -3.87
N GLN A 37 5.97 -6.77 -4.19
CA GLN A 37 7.13 -7.11 -3.36
C GLN A 37 7.69 -5.92 -2.58
N GLN A 38 7.17 -4.71 -2.79
CA GLN A 38 7.62 -3.52 -2.05
C GLN A 38 7.48 -3.75 -0.53
N THR A 39 8.42 -3.22 0.23
CA THR A 39 8.40 -3.26 1.70
C THR A 39 8.42 -1.85 2.25
N PHE A 40 7.81 -1.66 3.42
CA PHE A 40 7.90 -0.38 4.10
C PHE A 40 9.35 -0.15 4.54
N PRO A 41 9.94 1.03 4.31
CA PRO A 41 11.34 1.26 4.65
C PRO A 41 11.59 1.04 6.15
N PRO A 42 12.61 0.26 6.55
CA PRO A 42 12.86 -0.06 7.95
C PRO A 42 13.01 1.17 8.84
N GLU A 43 13.72 2.20 8.36
CA GLU A 43 13.93 3.44 9.10
C GLU A 43 12.61 4.21 9.36
N GLN A 44 11.66 4.13 8.42
CA GLN A 44 10.34 4.72 8.58
C GLN A 44 9.49 3.90 9.56
N TRP A 45 9.61 2.57 9.53
CA TRP A 45 8.94 1.68 10.48
C TRP A 45 9.43 1.92 11.92
N GLU A 46 10.74 2.02 12.12
CA GLU A 46 11.34 2.33 13.42
C GLU A 46 10.84 3.69 13.94
N LYS A 47 10.77 4.70 13.06
CA LYS A 47 10.25 6.02 13.41
C LYS A 47 8.77 5.96 13.80
N TYR A 48 7.97 5.18 13.07
CA TYR A 48 6.56 4.98 13.35
C TYR A 48 6.35 4.34 14.72
N GLU A 49 7.04 3.24 15.00
CA GLU A 49 7.00 2.54 16.29
C GLU A 49 7.46 3.44 17.45
N TYR A 50 8.52 4.22 17.25
CA TYR A 50 8.97 5.20 18.23
C TYR A 50 7.89 6.25 18.56
N LEU A 51 7.24 6.82 17.55
CA LEU A 51 6.19 7.83 17.75
C LEU A 51 4.95 7.23 18.42
N LEU A 52 4.58 5.99 18.09
CA LEU A 52 3.52 5.27 18.77
C LEU A 52 3.85 5.00 20.25
N ALA A 53 5.09 4.59 20.54
CA ALA A 53 5.54 4.38 21.92
C ALA A 53 5.51 5.71 22.70
N LYS A 54 6.08 6.78 22.14
CA LYS A 54 6.10 8.11 22.75
C LYS A 54 4.68 8.61 23.04
N LYS A 55 3.74 8.45 22.11
CA LYS A 55 2.33 8.87 22.26
C LYS A 55 1.62 8.24 23.46
N LYS A 56 2.03 7.02 23.87
CA LYS A 56 1.48 6.34 25.05
C LYS A 56 1.96 6.96 26.36
N GLU A 57 3.16 7.54 26.36
CA GLU A 57 3.80 8.12 27.55
C GLU A 57 3.52 9.62 27.67
N THR A 58 3.55 10.33 26.54
CA THR A 58 3.44 11.79 26.47
C THR A 58 2.70 12.24 25.22
N PRO A 59 1.99 13.39 25.26
CA PRO A 59 1.44 13.99 24.05
C PRO A 59 2.54 14.28 23.02
N LEU A 60 2.30 13.90 21.78
CA LEU A 60 3.17 14.26 20.65
C LEU A 60 3.09 15.76 20.37
N THR A 61 4.20 16.35 19.91
CA THR A 61 4.16 17.69 19.34
C THR A 61 3.35 17.69 18.04
N PRO A 62 2.90 18.87 17.54
CA PRO A 62 2.20 18.94 16.26
C PRO A 62 2.99 18.32 15.09
N ASP A 63 4.31 18.55 15.04
CA ASP A 63 5.18 18.00 14.00
C ASP A 63 5.31 16.48 14.11
N GLU A 64 5.37 15.96 15.34
CA GLU A 64 5.43 14.52 15.59
C GLU A 64 4.12 13.81 15.24
N GLN A 65 2.98 14.44 15.54
CA GLN A 65 1.67 13.91 15.17
C GLN A 65 1.50 13.93 13.66
N ALA A 66 1.90 15.01 12.98
CA ALA A 66 1.89 15.08 11.52
C ALA A 66 2.80 14.02 10.88
N MET A 67 3.98 13.78 11.45
CA MET A 67 4.88 12.70 11.01
C MET A 67 4.24 11.32 11.21
N LEU A 68 3.60 11.07 12.36
CA LEU A 68 2.93 9.81 12.64
C LEU A 68 1.78 9.55 11.67
N ASP A 69 0.97 10.57 11.38
CA ASP A 69 -0.15 10.47 10.43
C ASP A 69 0.33 10.22 9.01
N ARG A 70 1.44 10.88 8.61
CA ARG A 70 2.08 10.63 7.32
C ARG A 70 2.60 9.20 7.19
N LEU A 71 3.32 8.69 8.19
CA LEU A 71 3.87 7.32 8.17
C LEU A 71 2.74 6.28 8.09
N ARG A 72 1.65 6.51 8.82
CA ARG A 72 0.46 5.65 8.74
C ARG A 72 -0.15 5.66 7.34
N TRP A 73 -0.33 6.84 6.77
CA TRP A 73 -0.86 7.02 5.42
C TRP A 73 0.01 6.31 4.36
N GLU A 74 1.33 6.47 4.43
CA GLU A 74 2.28 5.81 3.53
C GLU A 74 2.22 4.27 3.66
N ALA A 75 2.08 3.74 4.87
CA ALA A 75 1.93 2.31 5.12
C ALA A 75 0.59 1.75 4.59
N ASP A 76 -0.50 2.51 4.74
CA ASP A 76 -1.82 2.15 4.21
C ASP A 76 -1.80 2.09 2.68
N ILE A 77 -1.23 3.12 2.02
CA ILE A 77 -1.07 3.14 0.55
C ILE A 77 -0.23 1.95 0.08
N LEU A 78 0.90 1.68 0.74
CA LEU A 78 1.77 0.56 0.35
C LEU A 78 1.01 -0.77 0.42
N THR A 79 0.28 -0.99 1.52
CA THR A 79 -0.50 -2.22 1.71
C THR A 79 -1.57 -2.38 0.63
N LEU A 80 -2.28 -1.30 0.31
CA LEU A 80 -3.28 -1.29 -0.76
C LEU A 80 -2.63 -1.61 -2.11
N ARG A 81 -1.59 -0.88 -2.51
CA ARG A 81 -0.89 -1.09 -3.79
C ARG A 81 -0.39 -2.53 -3.94
N LYS A 82 0.19 -3.11 -2.89
CA LYS A 82 0.62 -4.51 -2.88
C LYS A 82 -0.53 -5.48 -3.13
N GLY A 83 -1.64 -5.30 -2.40
CA GLY A 83 -2.83 -6.13 -2.55
C GLY A 83 -3.41 -6.06 -3.96
N TYR A 84 -3.56 -4.85 -4.51
CA TYR A 84 -4.05 -4.66 -5.88
C TYR A 84 -3.11 -5.22 -6.93
N ALA A 85 -1.80 -5.03 -6.76
CA ALA A 85 -0.81 -5.58 -7.67
C ALA A 85 -0.88 -7.12 -7.72
N ALA A 86 -1.02 -7.78 -6.56
CA ALA A 86 -1.22 -9.22 -6.49
C ALA A 86 -2.54 -9.65 -7.18
N VAL A 87 -3.65 -8.98 -6.94
CA VAL A 87 -4.94 -9.28 -7.60
C VAL A 87 -4.84 -9.16 -9.11
N LEU A 88 -4.18 -8.11 -9.61
CA LEU A 88 -3.98 -7.89 -11.05
C LEU A 88 -3.09 -8.96 -11.67
N LEU A 89 -2.00 -9.37 -11.00
CA LEU A 89 -1.16 -10.48 -11.44
C LEU A 89 -1.96 -11.77 -11.60
N LYS A 90 -2.70 -12.16 -10.55
CA LYS A 90 -3.52 -13.37 -10.54
C LYS A 90 -4.56 -13.36 -11.68
N ARG A 91 -5.25 -12.24 -11.89
CA ARG A 91 -6.29 -12.11 -12.93
C ARG A 91 -5.75 -12.20 -14.34
N ARG A 92 -4.54 -11.69 -14.58
CA ARG A 92 -3.87 -11.74 -15.89
C ARG A 92 -3.22 -13.10 -16.18
N GLY A 93 -3.43 -14.09 -15.30
CA GLY A 93 -2.86 -15.42 -15.43
C GLY A 93 -1.39 -15.52 -15.02
N TYR A 94 -0.86 -14.50 -14.34
CA TYR A 94 0.51 -14.54 -13.84
C TYR A 94 0.54 -15.23 -12.48
N GLN A 95 1.55 -16.10 -12.31
CA GLN A 95 1.88 -16.67 -11.00
C GLN A 95 2.23 -15.53 -10.04
N LEU A 96 1.58 -15.52 -8.88
CA LEU A 96 1.94 -14.62 -7.79
C LEU A 96 3.37 -14.96 -7.35
N PRO A 97 4.23 -13.97 -7.05
CA PRO A 97 5.48 -14.27 -6.36
C PRO A 97 5.11 -15.01 -5.07
N SER A 98 5.68 -16.20 -4.87
CA SER A 98 5.51 -16.97 -3.65
C SER A 98 5.94 -16.08 -2.48
N LEU A 99 5.01 -15.79 -1.56
CA LEU A 99 5.35 -15.15 -0.30
C LEU A 99 6.20 -16.14 0.50
N ILE A 100 7.51 -16.10 0.29
CA ILE A 100 8.46 -16.77 1.17
C ILE A 100 8.58 -15.85 2.37
N THR A 101 7.76 -16.09 3.40
CA THR A 101 8.03 -15.57 4.74
C THR A 101 9.24 -16.32 5.30
N PRO A 102 10.34 -15.63 5.67
CA PRO A 102 11.36 -16.21 6.54
C PRO A 102 10.83 -16.43 7.96
#